data_AF-A0A2N2PPZ5-F1
#
_entry.id   AF-A0A2N2PPZ5-F1
#
_cell.length_a   1.000
_cell.length_b   1.000
_cell.length_c   1.000
_cell.angle_alpha   90.00
_cell.angle_beta   90.00
_cell.angle_gamma   90.00
#
_symmetry.space_group_name_H-M   'P 1'
#
loop_
_entity.id
_entity.type
_entity.pdbx_description
1 polymer ?
#
loop_
_entity_poly.entity_id
_entity_poly.type
_entity_poly.pdbx_seq_one_letter_code
_entity_poly.pdbx_strand_id
1 'polypeptide(L)'
;MNNPAYANFDLLLERAGGGSEGCYSARVIDSPAGQGSNDFPPPFTPEELADFPLANPTPALARDRGGRLFEAVFAGPVRDRFRASLHGAEIEGGSLRLRLRLVAVPALVAWPWEYLYDRERDRFLALSGRTPVVRYLDLPGRVGPLAVQPPLHMLVVIAQPRDYPPVEGEAEWMGLQTELASLVGRGLLVLERLKTPTVAALQRRLQEGGWHILHFVGHGGYDPHAGGLLVLEDGAGRGDVIPADRLAPLLHDERDTLRLAVLNACSGGMTAPDDAFSGTAQALVRGGIPAVLAAQARLEGAVAQTFAREFYAALAAGQPVDMALAEARKAIYARGGSMAWGALALYLRAADARLFDFGAGSATGNEEENMSKPDQADTGGGAFVGGNVDTGGGKFVGRDEIISIGRGGVYAGGDISGSTIVTGDDNVVGSPAADASLADLTDLLAQIRALLPDAGLDEDSNAAVTGELDDVEKQVARDKPNQAIVVAKLKTIAEFMAAAGGLAAAAGKLAPLVEKALQVAGQVLR
;
A
#
# COMPACT_ATOMS: atom_id res chain seq x y z
N MET A 1 4.99 22.10 -2.31
CA MET A 1 3.85 22.33 -3.23
C MET A 1 2.62 22.60 -2.37
N ASN A 2 1.92 23.72 -2.56
CA ASN A 2 0.67 23.97 -1.84
C ASN A 2 -0.34 22.87 -2.21
N ASN A 3 -0.89 22.22 -1.19
CA ASN A 3 -1.93 21.22 -1.37
C ASN A 3 -3.16 21.89 -2.02
N PRO A 4 -3.76 21.34 -3.09
CA PRO A 4 -4.97 21.92 -3.65
C PRO A 4 -6.05 22.04 -2.57
N ALA A 5 -6.67 23.22 -2.46
CA ALA A 5 -7.79 23.42 -1.55
C ALA A 5 -8.96 22.53 -1.98
N TYR A 6 -9.53 21.78 -1.03
CA TYR A 6 -10.73 20.98 -1.26
C TYR A 6 -11.98 21.80 -0.95
N ALA A 7 -12.87 21.91 -1.93
CA ALA A 7 -14.27 22.19 -1.67
C ALA A 7 -14.99 20.89 -1.25
N ASN A 8 -16.07 21.01 -0.47
CA ASN A 8 -16.87 19.87 -0.04
C ASN A 8 -18.19 19.81 -0.82
N PHE A 9 -18.63 18.58 -1.13
CA PHE A 9 -19.96 18.25 -1.62
C PHE A 9 -20.62 17.33 -0.61
N ASP A 10 -21.49 17.89 0.23
CA ASP A 10 -22.17 17.16 1.30
C ASP A 10 -23.47 16.56 0.82
N LEU A 11 -23.48 15.23 0.73
CA LEU A 11 -24.62 14.45 0.31
C LEU A 11 -25.22 13.72 1.51
N LEU A 12 -26.40 14.15 1.94
CA LEU A 12 -27.22 13.46 2.93
C LEU A 12 -28.10 12.42 2.26
N LEU A 13 -28.05 11.19 2.78
CA LEU A 13 -28.92 10.11 2.35
C LEU A 13 -29.91 9.83 3.48
N GLU A 14 -31.20 9.78 3.15
CA GLU A 14 -32.29 9.54 4.09
C GLU A 14 -33.40 8.70 3.43
N ARG A 15 -34.36 8.18 4.21
CA ARG A 15 -35.55 7.55 3.61
C ARG A 15 -36.42 8.63 2.97
N ALA A 16 -36.97 8.35 1.79
CA ALA A 16 -37.90 9.27 1.15
C ALA A 16 -39.18 9.39 1.99
N GLY A 17 -39.72 10.61 2.10
CA GLY A 17 -41.02 10.86 2.74
C GLY A 17 -42.18 10.76 1.75
N GLY A 18 -43.42 10.63 2.24
CA GLY A 18 -44.62 10.94 1.46
C GLY A 18 -45.02 9.96 0.35
N GLY A 19 -45.30 8.70 0.67
CA GLY A 19 -45.97 7.74 -0.24
C GLY A 19 -45.03 6.93 -1.15
N SER A 20 -43.75 7.27 -1.21
CA SER A 20 -42.73 6.49 -1.94
C SER A 20 -42.11 5.41 -1.03
N GLU A 21 -42.92 4.41 -0.66
CA GLU A 21 -42.45 3.27 0.16
C GLU A 21 -41.25 2.58 -0.51
N GLY A 22 -40.19 2.36 0.28
CA GLY A 22 -38.97 1.68 -0.18
C GLY A 22 -37.95 2.56 -0.91
N CYS A 23 -38.25 3.83 -1.18
CA CYS A 23 -37.30 4.77 -1.81
C CYS A 23 -36.42 5.50 -0.79
N TYR A 24 -35.28 5.99 -1.28
CA TYR A 24 -34.35 6.86 -0.55
C TYR A 24 -34.37 8.27 -1.15
N SER A 25 -33.93 9.26 -0.39
CA SER A 25 -33.72 10.63 -0.84
C SER A 25 -32.25 10.98 -0.75
N ALA A 26 -31.70 11.53 -1.83
CA ALA A 26 -30.38 12.12 -1.89
C ALA A 26 -30.52 13.64 -1.82
N ARG A 27 -29.91 14.28 -0.83
CA ARG A 27 -29.99 15.72 -0.61
C ARG A 27 -28.61 16.34 -0.47
N VAL A 28 -28.29 17.24 -1.38
CA VAL A 28 -27.11 18.12 -1.29
C VAL A 28 -27.41 19.18 -0.25
N ILE A 29 -26.81 19.07 0.93
CA ILE A 29 -27.02 20.01 2.02
C ILE A 29 -26.05 21.18 1.98
N ASP A 30 -24.86 20.97 1.42
CA ASP A 30 -23.84 22.00 1.21
C ASP A 30 -22.99 21.66 -0.01
N SER A 31 -22.80 22.62 -0.90
CA SER A 31 -21.87 22.53 -2.04
C SER A 31 -21.61 23.90 -2.64
N PRO A 32 -20.48 24.09 -3.38
CA PRO A 32 -20.19 25.33 -4.09
C PRO A 32 -21.31 25.77 -5.05
N ALA A 33 -22.03 24.82 -5.65
CA ALA A 33 -23.10 25.12 -6.62
C ALA A 33 -24.50 25.20 -5.97
N GLY A 34 -24.60 25.20 -4.64
CA GLY A 34 -25.85 25.28 -3.89
C GLY A 34 -26.47 23.91 -3.55
N GLN A 35 -27.76 23.90 -3.22
CA GLN A 35 -28.48 22.73 -2.75
C GLN A 35 -29.34 22.10 -3.85
N GLY A 36 -29.75 20.85 -3.63
CA GLY A 36 -30.63 20.10 -4.52
C GLY A 36 -30.96 18.74 -3.93
N SER A 37 -32.09 18.16 -4.32
CA SER A 37 -32.47 16.82 -3.88
C SER A 37 -33.22 16.06 -4.96
N ASN A 38 -33.16 14.73 -4.88
CA ASN A 38 -34.01 13.83 -5.65
C ASN A 38 -34.25 12.55 -4.84
N ASP A 39 -35.40 11.93 -5.08
CA ASP A 39 -35.67 10.59 -4.58
C ASP A 39 -35.21 9.55 -5.61
N PHE A 40 -34.84 8.37 -5.12
CA PHE A 40 -34.39 7.26 -5.94
C PHE A 40 -34.77 5.91 -5.32
N PRO A 41 -35.14 4.90 -6.13
CA PRO A 41 -35.34 3.55 -5.66
C PRO A 41 -33.98 2.86 -5.41
N PRO A 42 -33.93 1.76 -4.62
CA PRO A 42 -32.73 0.96 -4.49
C PRO A 42 -32.23 0.49 -5.87
N PRO A 43 -30.97 0.76 -6.25
CA PRO A 43 -30.45 0.35 -7.54
C PRO A 43 -30.08 -1.13 -7.60
N PHE A 44 -30.20 -1.87 -6.50
CA PHE A 44 -29.82 -3.28 -6.35
C PHE A 44 -30.87 -4.05 -5.55
N THR A 45 -30.99 -5.36 -5.81
CA THR A 45 -31.66 -6.28 -4.88
C THR A 45 -30.72 -6.66 -3.72
N PRO A 46 -31.24 -7.19 -2.60
CA PRO A 46 -30.39 -7.71 -1.52
C PRO A 46 -29.41 -8.79 -1.98
N GLU A 47 -29.82 -9.66 -2.91
CA GLU A 47 -28.97 -10.70 -3.50
C GLU A 47 -27.84 -10.08 -4.32
N GLU A 48 -28.14 -9.07 -5.14
CA GLU A 48 -27.12 -8.38 -5.95
C GLU A 48 -26.06 -7.66 -5.12
N LEU A 49 -26.40 -7.26 -3.88
CA LEU A 49 -25.47 -6.69 -2.91
C LEU A 49 -24.61 -7.76 -2.25
N ALA A 50 -25.24 -8.84 -1.77
CA ALA A 50 -24.55 -9.97 -1.14
C ALA A 50 -23.57 -10.66 -2.11
N ASP A 51 -23.90 -10.70 -3.40
CA ASP A 51 -23.08 -11.30 -4.44
C ASP A 51 -21.94 -10.38 -4.94
N PHE A 52 -21.82 -9.15 -4.43
CA PHE A 52 -20.73 -8.25 -4.82
C PHE A 52 -19.45 -8.57 -4.05
N PRO A 53 -18.40 -9.12 -4.69
CA PRO A 53 -17.23 -9.60 -3.96
C PRO A 53 -16.30 -8.43 -3.64
N LEU A 54 -16.57 -7.74 -2.53
CA LEU A 54 -15.84 -6.53 -2.10
C LEU A 54 -14.31 -6.69 -2.06
N ALA A 55 -13.84 -7.91 -1.78
CA ALA A 55 -12.42 -8.26 -1.80
C ALA A 55 -11.77 -8.00 -3.17
N ASN A 56 -12.43 -8.37 -4.26
CA ASN A 56 -11.88 -8.23 -5.61
C ASN A 56 -12.95 -8.40 -6.69
N PRO A 57 -13.80 -7.39 -6.96
CA PRO A 57 -14.79 -7.49 -8.03
C PRO A 57 -14.13 -7.52 -9.41
N THR A 58 -14.80 -8.14 -10.39
CA THR A 58 -14.33 -8.00 -11.77
C THR A 58 -14.49 -6.54 -12.22
N PRO A 59 -13.62 -6.02 -13.11
CA PRO A 59 -13.74 -4.66 -13.60
C PRO A 59 -15.12 -4.35 -14.21
N ALA A 60 -15.71 -5.31 -14.93
CA ALA A 60 -17.03 -5.18 -15.52
C ALA A 60 -18.13 -5.05 -14.44
N LEU A 61 -18.10 -5.91 -13.42
CA LEU A 61 -19.08 -5.87 -12.33
C LEU A 61 -18.94 -4.58 -11.50
N ALA A 62 -17.71 -4.14 -11.23
CA ALA A 62 -17.45 -2.89 -10.52
C ALA A 62 -17.99 -1.67 -11.29
N ARG A 63 -17.80 -1.60 -12.62
CA ARG A 63 -18.35 -0.54 -13.48
C ARG A 63 -19.88 -0.59 -13.56
N ASP A 64 -20.45 -1.79 -13.64
CA ASP A 64 -21.91 -1.96 -13.65
C ASP A 64 -22.54 -1.47 -12.35
N ARG A 65 -22.12 -2.04 -11.22
CA ARG A 65 -22.65 -1.69 -9.89
C ARG A 65 -22.37 -0.24 -9.55
N GLY A 66 -21.14 0.21 -9.77
CA GLY A 66 -20.75 1.60 -9.61
C GLY A 66 -21.57 2.59 -10.43
N GLY A 67 -21.87 2.23 -11.68
CA GLY A 67 -22.65 3.07 -12.59
C GLY A 67 -24.13 3.14 -12.21
N ARG A 68 -24.75 1.99 -11.88
CA ARG A 68 -26.13 1.94 -11.38
C ARG A 68 -26.29 2.76 -10.09
N LEU A 69 -25.33 2.66 -9.17
CA LEU A 69 -25.32 3.46 -7.95
C LEU A 69 -25.20 4.96 -8.25
N PHE A 70 -24.28 5.35 -9.13
CA PHE A 70 -24.09 6.74 -9.51
C PHE A 70 -25.35 7.32 -10.16
N GLU A 71 -25.96 6.61 -11.12
CA GLU A 71 -27.15 7.06 -11.84
C GLU A 71 -28.38 7.19 -10.95
N ALA A 72 -28.55 6.29 -9.97
CA ALA A 72 -29.65 6.38 -9.02
C ALA A 72 -29.51 7.59 -8.09
N VAL A 73 -28.31 7.81 -7.54
CA VAL A 73 -28.07 8.84 -6.53
C VAL A 73 -27.87 10.22 -7.14
N PHE A 74 -27.10 10.32 -8.22
CA PHE A 74 -26.79 11.57 -8.92
C PHE A 74 -27.74 11.74 -10.11
N ALA A 75 -29.01 12.03 -9.80
CA ALA A 75 -30.04 12.33 -10.78
C ALA A 75 -30.60 13.75 -10.60
N GLY A 76 -31.14 14.32 -11.68
CA GLY A 76 -31.78 15.63 -11.68
C GLY A 76 -30.97 16.71 -10.95
N PRO A 77 -31.58 17.43 -9.97
CA PRO A 77 -30.91 18.50 -9.24
C PRO A 77 -29.60 18.08 -8.56
N VAL A 78 -29.50 16.87 -8.01
CA VAL A 78 -28.26 16.41 -7.34
C VAL A 78 -27.12 16.28 -8.33
N ARG A 79 -27.39 15.72 -9.52
CA ARG A 79 -26.41 15.64 -10.60
C ARG A 79 -25.93 17.01 -11.03
N ASP A 80 -26.87 17.93 -11.26
CA ASP A 80 -26.57 19.27 -11.75
C ASP A 80 -25.66 20.03 -10.76
N ARG A 81 -25.96 19.93 -9.45
CA ARG A 81 -25.12 20.51 -8.40
C ARG A 81 -23.75 19.87 -8.32
N PHE A 82 -23.67 18.54 -8.45
CA PHE A 82 -22.39 17.82 -8.45
C PHE A 82 -21.51 18.24 -9.62
N ARG A 83 -22.07 18.27 -10.85
CA ARG A 83 -21.36 18.67 -12.06
C ARG A 83 -20.88 20.12 -11.99
N ALA A 84 -21.74 21.04 -11.58
CA ALA A 84 -21.40 22.45 -11.46
C ALA A 84 -20.32 22.70 -10.40
N SER A 85 -20.43 22.05 -9.23
CA SER A 85 -19.42 22.15 -8.16
C SER A 85 -18.07 21.59 -8.60
N LEU A 86 -18.08 20.45 -9.29
CA LEU A 86 -16.86 19.81 -9.78
C LEU A 86 -16.17 20.67 -10.82
N HIS A 87 -16.94 21.21 -11.78
CA HIS A 87 -16.42 22.11 -12.81
C HIS A 87 -15.85 23.40 -12.21
N GLY A 88 -16.54 24.00 -11.23
CA GLY A 88 -16.06 25.18 -10.51
C GLY A 88 -14.73 24.92 -9.81
N ALA A 89 -14.63 23.83 -9.06
CA ALA A 89 -13.38 23.43 -8.40
C ALA A 89 -12.25 23.17 -9.42
N GLU A 90 -12.55 22.57 -10.58
CA GLU A 90 -11.57 22.34 -11.64
C GLU A 90 -11.02 23.65 -12.22
N ILE A 91 -11.87 24.66 -12.46
CA ILE A 91 -11.47 26.00 -12.95
C ILE A 91 -10.55 26.71 -11.95
N GLU A 92 -10.84 26.60 -10.65
CA GLU A 92 -10.06 27.22 -9.59
C GLU A 92 -8.75 26.47 -9.26
N GLY A 93 -8.45 25.39 -10.00
CA GLY A 93 -7.27 24.54 -9.75
C GLY A 93 -7.39 23.70 -8.47
N GLY A 94 -8.57 23.63 -7.88
CA GLY A 94 -8.89 22.87 -6.68
C GLY A 94 -9.43 21.47 -6.97
N SER A 95 -10.00 20.90 -5.90
CA SER A 95 -10.57 19.54 -5.86
C SER A 95 -11.93 19.56 -5.15
N LEU A 96 -12.79 18.57 -5.44
CA LEU A 96 -14.12 18.44 -4.82
C LEU A 96 -14.22 17.13 -4.04
N ARG A 97 -14.29 17.21 -2.71
CA ARG A 97 -14.50 16.04 -1.84
C ARG A 97 -15.98 15.69 -1.75
N LEU A 98 -16.33 14.46 -2.10
CA LEU A 98 -17.67 13.92 -1.90
C LEU A 98 -17.80 13.36 -0.47
N ARG A 99 -18.62 14.02 0.37
CA ARG A 99 -18.90 13.62 1.75
C ARG A 99 -20.27 12.94 1.83
N LEU A 100 -20.25 11.61 1.96
CA LEU A 100 -21.46 10.79 2.08
C LEU A 100 -21.90 10.71 3.54
N ARG A 101 -23.10 11.21 3.84
CA ARG A 101 -23.70 11.15 5.18
C ARG A 101 -24.79 10.10 5.21
N LEU A 102 -24.44 8.93 5.73
CA LEU A 102 -25.27 7.71 5.70
C LEU A 102 -25.98 7.39 7.02
N VAL A 103 -25.79 8.22 8.06
CA VAL A 103 -26.22 7.92 9.45
C VAL A 103 -27.73 7.68 9.56
N ALA A 104 -28.55 8.37 8.76
CA ALA A 104 -30.01 8.22 8.79
C ALA A 104 -30.50 6.92 8.14
N VAL A 105 -29.64 6.21 7.40
CA VAL A 105 -29.98 5.01 6.62
C VAL A 105 -28.87 3.96 6.69
N PRO A 106 -28.72 3.27 7.84
CA PRO A 106 -27.68 2.25 8.03
C PRO A 106 -27.65 1.17 6.94
N ALA A 107 -28.81 0.82 6.37
CA ALA A 107 -28.90 -0.15 5.27
C ALA A 107 -28.08 0.22 4.02
N LEU A 108 -27.79 1.51 3.81
CA LEU A 108 -26.99 1.97 2.67
C LEU A 108 -25.48 1.84 2.90
N VAL A 109 -25.04 1.60 4.14
CA VAL A 109 -23.61 1.48 4.45
C VAL A 109 -22.95 0.34 3.68
N ALA A 110 -23.63 -0.80 3.54
CA ALA A 110 -23.10 -1.98 2.84
C ALA A 110 -22.94 -1.76 1.33
N TRP A 111 -23.45 -0.67 0.77
CA TRP A 111 -23.38 -0.41 -0.66
C TRP A 111 -21.95 -0.04 -1.07
N PRO A 112 -21.54 -0.37 -2.32
CA PRO A 112 -20.19 -0.16 -2.82
C PRO A 112 -19.95 1.31 -3.24
N TRP A 113 -20.11 2.25 -2.32
CA TRP A 113 -19.94 3.69 -2.56
C TRP A 113 -18.56 4.05 -3.11
N GLU A 114 -17.54 3.32 -2.68
CA GLU A 114 -16.18 3.47 -3.14
C GLU A 114 -16.04 3.16 -4.64
N TYR A 115 -16.96 2.40 -5.23
CA TYR A 115 -17.01 2.07 -6.65
C TYR A 115 -17.91 2.99 -7.47
N LEU A 116 -18.40 4.11 -6.94
CA LEU A 116 -19.16 5.11 -7.72
C LEU A 116 -18.47 5.41 -9.06
N TYR A 117 -19.16 5.09 -10.15
CA TYR A 117 -18.61 5.13 -11.50
C TYR A 117 -19.43 6.06 -12.38
N ASP A 118 -18.76 7.06 -12.93
CA ASP A 118 -19.34 8.04 -13.81
C ASP A 118 -19.19 7.57 -15.27
N ARG A 119 -20.28 7.02 -15.83
CA ARG A 119 -20.30 6.49 -17.20
C ARG A 119 -20.08 7.57 -18.26
N GLU A 120 -20.50 8.80 -18.00
CA GLU A 120 -20.31 9.91 -18.95
C GLU A 120 -18.82 10.29 -19.07
N ARG A 121 -18.05 10.15 -17.98
CA ARG A 121 -16.61 10.46 -17.93
C ARG A 121 -15.71 9.22 -17.94
N ASP A 122 -16.29 8.03 -18.08
CA ASP A 122 -15.61 6.73 -18.03
C ASP A 122 -14.60 6.61 -16.87
N ARG A 123 -15.01 6.98 -15.65
CA ARG A 123 -14.11 6.97 -14.50
C ARG A 123 -14.78 6.66 -13.17
N PHE A 124 -14.05 5.98 -12.29
CA PHE A 124 -14.40 5.86 -10.88
C PHE A 124 -14.06 7.16 -10.14
N LEU A 125 -14.97 7.65 -9.30
CA LEU A 125 -14.72 8.88 -8.54
C LEU A 125 -13.58 8.70 -7.53
N ALA A 126 -13.54 7.55 -6.85
CA ALA A 126 -12.59 7.22 -5.80
C ALA A 126 -11.15 6.97 -6.29
N LEU A 127 -10.93 6.82 -7.60
CA LEU A 127 -9.61 6.67 -8.24
C LEU A 127 -9.02 8.03 -8.66
N SER A 128 -9.29 9.07 -7.88
CA SER A 128 -8.82 10.42 -8.16
C SER A 128 -8.64 11.20 -6.87
N GLY A 129 -7.44 11.75 -6.67
CA GLY A 129 -7.19 12.71 -5.61
C GLY A 129 -8.02 13.99 -5.76
N ARG A 130 -8.61 14.26 -6.94
CA ARG A 130 -9.47 15.43 -7.16
C ARG A 130 -10.92 15.22 -6.74
N THR A 131 -11.35 13.97 -6.60
CA THR A 131 -12.73 13.59 -6.25
C THR A 131 -12.79 12.52 -5.15
N PRO A 132 -12.12 12.72 -4.00
CA PRO A 132 -12.11 11.73 -2.94
C PRO A 132 -13.54 11.48 -2.43
N VAL A 133 -13.85 10.22 -2.18
CA VAL A 133 -15.13 9.76 -1.64
C VAL A 133 -14.92 9.34 -0.18
N VAL A 134 -15.63 9.98 0.74
CA VAL A 134 -15.52 9.71 2.18
C VAL A 134 -16.89 9.52 2.82
N ARG A 135 -16.97 8.65 3.83
CA ARG A 135 -18.16 8.47 4.68
C ARG A 135 -18.04 9.45 5.85
N TYR A 136 -18.82 10.52 5.82
CA TYR A 136 -18.68 11.64 6.74
C TYR A 136 -19.67 11.57 7.90
N LEU A 137 -19.17 11.72 9.12
CA LEU A 137 -19.97 11.81 10.35
C LEU A 137 -19.94 13.25 10.86
N ASP A 138 -21.09 13.91 10.82
CA ASP A 138 -21.26 15.25 11.36
C ASP A 138 -21.52 15.16 12.88
N LEU A 139 -20.46 15.34 13.66
CA LEU A 139 -20.49 15.25 15.11
C LEU A 139 -20.12 16.61 15.72
N PRO A 140 -20.72 16.98 16.89
CA PRO A 140 -20.33 18.19 17.60
C PRO A 140 -18.84 18.23 17.94
N GLY A 141 -18.27 19.44 17.91
CA GLY A 141 -16.85 19.69 18.19
C GLY A 141 -15.98 19.62 16.94
N ARG A 142 -15.20 20.68 16.71
CA ARG A 142 -14.21 20.73 15.64
C ARG A 142 -12.99 19.89 16.00
N VAL A 143 -12.54 19.08 15.05
CA VAL A 143 -11.27 18.38 15.13
C VAL A 143 -10.34 19.03 14.12
N GLY A 144 -9.31 19.71 14.61
CA GLY A 144 -8.24 20.26 13.79
C GLY A 144 -7.09 19.27 13.61
N PRO A 145 -6.17 19.54 12.66
CA PRO A 145 -4.95 18.75 12.53
C PRO A 145 -4.12 18.82 13.81
N LEU A 146 -3.42 17.73 14.14
CA LEU A 146 -2.41 17.73 15.18
C LEU A 146 -1.12 18.35 14.66
N ALA A 147 -0.58 19.35 15.34
CA ALA A 147 0.79 19.77 15.11
C ALA A 147 1.74 18.65 15.56
N VAL A 148 2.50 18.07 14.63
CA VAL A 148 3.43 16.97 14.90
C VAL A 148 4.79 17.33 14.33
N GLN A 149 5.85 17.20 15.14
CA GLN A 149 7.18 17.09 14.58
C GLN A 149 7.46 15.61 14.30
N PRO A 150 7.94 15.24 13.09
CA PRO A 150 8.27 13.86 12.81
C PRO A 150 9.23 13.26 13.87
N PRO A 151 9.13 11.95 14.15
CA PRO A 151 8.34 10.95 13.41
C PRO A 151 6.86 10.85 13.82
N LEU A 152 6.01 10.42 12.88
CA LEU A 152 4.72 9.83 13.23
C LEU A 152 4.94 8.52 13.99
N HIS A 153 4.08 8.21 14.95
CA HIS A 153 4.21 7.02 15.81
C HIS A 153 3.01 6.12 15.53
N MET A 154 3.29 4.93 15.02
CA MET A 154 2.30 3.93 14.66
C MET A 154 2.40 2.72 15.58
N LEU A 155 1.31 2.45 16.32
CA LEU A 155 1.13 1.20 17.03
C LEU A 155 0.47 0.19 16.09
N VAL A 156 1.15 -0.92 15.82
CA VAL A 156 0.67 -2.02 14.99
C VAL A 156 0.20 -3.16 15.89
N VAL A 157 -1.08 -3.52 15.78
CA VAL A 157 -1.70 -4.61 16.52
C VAL A 157 -2.05 -5.71 15.54
N ILE A 158 -1.39 -6.87 15.67
CA ILE A 158 -1.65 -8.04 14.83
C ILE A 158 -2.17 -9.14 15.75
N ALA A 159 -3.46 -9.45 15.65
CA ALA A 159 -4.09 -10.49 16.47
C ALA A 159 -4.30 -11.77 15.64
N GLN A 160 -3.78 -12.89 16.14
CA GLN A 160 -3.84 -14.20 15.49
C GLN A 160 -4.33 -15.28 16.47
N PRO A 161 -5.56 -15.16 16.98
CA PRO A 161 -6.09 -16.12 17.92
C PRO A 161 -6.17 -17.52 17.29
N ARG A 162 -5.70 -18.53 18.03
CA ARG A 162 -5.51 -19.91 17.52
C ARG A 162 -6.79 -20.65 17.16
N ASP A 163 -7.93 -20.16 17.63
CA ASP A 163 -9.28 -20.69 17.40
C ASP A 163 -10.03 -19.95 16.28
N TYR A 164 -9.37 -19.04 15.57
CA TYR A 164 -9.88 -18.36 14.37
C TYR A 164 -9.15 -18.83 13.11
N PRO A 165 -9.72 -18.58 11.91
CA PRO A 165 -9.02 -18.82 10.65
C PRO A 165 -7.65 -18.13 10.65
N PRO A 166 -6.58 -18.80 10.19
CA PRO A 166 -5.25 -18.23 10.25
C PRO A 166 -5.16 -16.91 9.48
N VAL A 167 -4.41 -15.97 10.04
CA VAL A 167 -3.97 -14.73 9.37
C VAL A 167 -2.47 -14.85 9.18
N GLU A 168 -1.93 -14.38 8.06
CA GLU A 168 -0.47 -14.36 7.82
C GLU A 168 0.22 -13.18 8.54
N GLY A 169 0.03 -13.08 9.86
CA GLY A 169 0.44 -11.92 10.65
C GLY A 169 1.94 -11.60 10.61
N GLU A 170 2.81 -12.61 10.53
CA GLU A 170 4.25 -12.37 10.34
C GLU A 170 4.57 -11.83 8.93
N ALA A 171 3.89 -12.32 7.90
CA ALA A 171 4.06 -11.81 6.54
C ALA A 171 3.58 -10.36 6.43
N GLU A 172 2.45 -10.03 7.07
CA GLU A 172 1.93 -8.66 7.18
C GLU A 172 2.90 -7.75 7.95
N TRP A 173 3.46 -8.21 9.07
CA TRP A 173 4.46 -7.46 9.83
C TRP A 173 5.73 -7.19 9.01
N MET A 174 6.31 -8.22 8.39
CA MET A 174 7.49 -8.08 7.53
C MET A 174 7.21 -7.19 6.32
N GLY A 175 6.03 -7.31 5.72
CA GLY A 175 5.57 -6.45 4.63
C GLY A 175 5.54 -4.98 5.05
N LEU A 176 4.93 -4.68 6.20
CA LEU A 176 4.91 -3.31 6.75
C LEU A 176 6.32 -2.77 7.01
N GLN A 177 7.19 -3.57 7.62
CA GLN A 177 8.58 -3.15 7.88
C GLN A 177 9.34 -2.86 6.58
N THR A 178 9.18 -3.72 5.57
CA THR A 178 9.87 -3.59 4.28
C THR A 178 9.37 -2.36 3.52
N GLU A 179 8.05 -2.23 3.36
CA GLU A 179 7.44 -1.17 2.57
C GLU A 179 7.59 0.21 3.20
N LEU A 180 7.78 0.28 4.53
CA LEU A 180 7.91 1.53 5.28
C LEU A 180 9.35 1.82 5.71
N ALA A 181 10.32 0.98 5.34
CA ALA A 181 11.72 1.12 5.71
C ALA A 181 12.30 2.50 5.35
N SER A 182 11.94 3.05 4.19
CA SER A 182 12.40 4.38 3.75
C SER A 182 11.88 5.50 4.65
N LEU A 183 10.62 5.43 5.10
CA LEU A 183 10.05 6.43 6.01
C LEU A 183 10.71 6.35 7.39
N VAL A 184 10.99 5.13 7.86
CA VAL A 184 11.68 4.88 9.12
C VAL A 184 13.12 5.40 9.07
N GLY A 185 13.88 5.05 8.02
CA GLY A 185 15.26 5.49 7.84
C GLY A 185 15.41 7.02 7.72
N ARG A 186 14.37 7.71 7.27
CA ARG A 186 14.30 9.18 7.20
C ARG A 186 13.79 9.85 8.48
N GLY A 187 13.46 9.08 9.52
CA GLY A 187 12.89 9.61 10.77
C GLY A 187 11.49 10.22 10.61
N LEU A 188 10.74 9.82 9.58
CA LEU A 188 9.38 10.31 9.33
C LEU A 188 8.30 9.45 10.01
N LEU A 189 8.62 8.19 10.28
CA LEU A 189 7.70 7.22 10.86
C LEU A 189 8.45 6.28 11.81
N VAL A 190 7.82 5.94 12.91
CA VAL A 190 8.21 4.85 13.80
C VAL A 190 7.06 3.86 13.88
N LEU A 191 7.36 2.58 13.71
CA LEU A 191 6.41 1.49 13.85
C LEU A 191 6.78 0.64 15.06
N GLU A 192 5.78 0.31 15.86
CA GLU A 192 5.94 -0.65 16.94
C GLU A 192 4.85 -1.71 16.89
N ARG A 193 5.24 -2.97 16.97
CA ARG A 193 4.31 -4.09 17.11
C ARG A 193 3.95 -4.33 18.56
N LEU A 194 2.65 -4.39 18.86
CA LEU A 194 2.16 -4.87 20.14
C LEU A 194 2.49 -6.35 20.28
N LYS A 195 3.42 -6.68 21.19
CA LYS A 195 3.94 -8.04 21.38
C LYS A 195 2.88 -9.07 21.79
N THR A 196 1.91 -8.64 22.59
CA THR A 196 0.83 -9.48 23.10
C THR A 196 -0.47 -8.77 22.81
N PRO A 197 -1.21 -9.14 21.75
CA PRO A 197 -2.36 -8.40 21.27
C PRO A 197 -3.61 -8.68 22.12
N THR A 198 -3.51 -8.49 23.43
CA THR A 198 -4.62 -8.55 24.40
C THR A 198 -5.16 -7.14 24.66
N VAL A 199 -6.43 -7.04 25.08
CA VAL A 199 -7.05 -5.76 25.45
C VAL A 199 -6.25 -5.04 26.55
N ALA A 200 -5.81 -5.79 27.57
CA ALA A 200 -5.04 -5.24 28.68
C ALA A 200 -3.66 -4.70 28.25
N ALA A 201 -2.98 -5.39 27.34
CA ALA A 201 -1.69 -4.93 26.81
C ALA A 201 -1.86 -3.73 25.88
N LEU A 202 -2.90 -3.72 25.04
CA LEU A 202 -3.25 -2.57 24.21
C LEU A 202 -3.50 -1.33 25.06
N GLN A 203 -4.33 -1.44 26.09
CA GLN A 203 -4.62 -0.33 27.00
C GLN A 203 -3.34 0.21 27.65
N ARG A 204 -2.49 -0.67 28.21
CA ARG A 204 -1.23 -0.24 28.83
C ARG A 204 -0.32 0.47 27.84
N ARG A 205 -0.21 -0.06 26.62
CA ARG A 205 0.69 0.54 25.62
C ARG A 205 0.15 1.87 25.10
N LEU A 206 -1.17 2.02 24.98
CA LEU A 206 -1.81 3.29 24.66
C LEU A 206 -1.53 4.34 25.74
N GLN A 207 -1.64 3.98 27.02
CA GLN A 207 -1.38 4.87 28.17
C GLN A 207 0.05 5.41 28.27
N GLU A 208 1.02 4.79 27.59
CA GLU A 208 2.37 5.36 27.47
C GLU A 208 2.40 6.61 26.57
N GLY A 209 1.32 6.86 25.82
CA GLY A 209 1.06 8.09 25.09
C GLY A 209 1.88 8.27 23.80
N GLY A 210 1.57 9.36 23.09
CA GLY A 210 2.34 9.79 21.92
C GLY A 210 2.06 8.99 20.65
N TRP A 211 0.95 8.25 20.60
CA TRP A 211 0.53 7.52 19.42
C TRP A 211 -0.25 8.39 18.46
N HIS A 212 0.11 8.32 17.18
CA HIS A 212 -0.52 9.08 16.10
C HIS A 212 -1.45 8.20 15.25
N ILE A 213 -1.07 6.93 15.08
CA ILE A 213 -1.77 5.95 14.23
C ILE A 213 -1.90 4.62 14.97
N LEU A 214 -3.08 4.01 14.93
CA LEU A 214 -3.30 2.61 15.30
C LEU A 214 -3.55 1.79 14.02
N HIS A 215 -2.72 0.78 13.73
CA HIS A 215 -2.91 -0.14 12.61
C HIS A 215 -3.26 -1.53 13.15
N PHE A 216 -4.51 -1.94 13.00
CA PHE A 216 -4.99 -3.26 13.41
C PHE A 216 -5.07 -4.22 12.22
N VAL A 217 -4.53 -5.42 12.40
CA VAL A 217 -4.64 -6.56 11.48
C VAL A 217 -5.20 -7.75 12.25
N GLY A 218 -6.29 -8.35 11.77
CA GLY A 218 -6.89 -9.49 12.45
C GLY A 218 -8.30 -9.80 11.98
N HIS A 219 -9.16 -10.19 12.93
CA HIS A 219 -10.56 -10.47 12.66
C HIS A 219 -11.46 -9.38 13.26
N GLY A 220 -12.64 -9.27 12.68
CA GLY A 220 -13.74 -8.53 13.26
C GLY A 220 -15.07 -9.14 12.86
N GLY A 221 -16.14 -8.45 13.21
CA GLY A 221 -17.48 -8.95 13.00
C GLY A 221 -18.52 -7.91 13.35
N TYR A 222 -19.79 -8.31 13.21
CA TYR A 222 -20.94 -7.51 13.58
C TYR A 222 -21.77 -8.30 14.58
N ASP A 223 -22.23 -7.63 15.63
CA ASP A 223 -23.29 -8.10 16.49
C ASP A 223 -24.49 -7.13 16.39
N PRO A 224 -25.73 -7.63 16.18
CA PRO A 224 -26.91 -6.76 16.09
C PRO A 224 -27.19 -5.89 17.32
N HIS A 225 -26.68 -6.26 18.50
CA HIS A 225 -26.88 -5.53 19.74
C HIS A 225 -25.67 -4.70 20.15
N ALA A 226 -24.46 -5.23 19.99
CA ALA A 226 -23.20 -4.58 20.37
C ALA A 226 -22.53 -3.80 19.23
N GLY A 227 -23.02 -3.92 17.99
CA GLY A 227 -22.47 -3.27 16.81
C GLY A 227 -21.20 -3.95 16.31
N GLY A 228 -20.26 -3.16 15.80
CA GLY A 228 -19.01 -3.70 15.27
C GLY A 228 -18.10 -4.29 16.34
N LEU A 229 -17.35 -5.33 15.97
CA LEU A 229 -16.47 -6.10 16.84
C LEU A 229 -15.07 -6.20 16.23
N LEU A 230 -14.04 -6.24 17.08
CA LEU A 230 -12.71 -6.73 16.74
C LEU A 230 -12.37 -7.94 17.61
N VAL A 231 -11.47 -8.79 17.12
CA VAL A 231 -11.00 -9.95 17.88
C VAL A 231 -9.53 -9.77 18.22
N LEU A 232 -9.25 -9.67 19.51
CA LEU A 232 -7.90 -9.68 20.10
C LEU A 232 -7.62 -11.09 20.65
N GLU A 233 -6.51 -11.23 21.38
CA GLU A 233 -6.16 -12.48 22.06
C GLU A 233 -6.46 -12.41 23.56
N ASP A 234 -6.88 -13.53 24.14
CA ASP A 234 -6.90 -13.76 25.58
C ASP A 234 -5.51 -14.21 26.09
N GLY A 235 -5.35 -14.36 27.41
CA GLY A 235 -4.09 -14.82 28.01
C GLY A 235 -3.66 -16.25 27.62
N ALA A 236 -4.53 -17.00 26.94
CA ALA A 236 -4.28 -18.33 26.41
C ALA A 236 -4.14 -18.35 24.87
N GLY A 237 -4.06 -17.18 24.21
CA GLY A 237 -3.92 -17.05 22.75
C GLY A 237 -5.17 -17.43 21.97
N ARG A 238 -6.36 -17.43 22.60
CA ARG A 238 -7.66 -17.61 21.93
C ARG A 238 -8.32 -16.26 21.65
N GLY A 239 -9.36 -16.24 20.83
CA GLY A 239 -10.06 -15.02 20.48
C GLY A 239 -10.76 -14.38 21.67
N ASP A 240 -10.44 -13.12 21.94
CA ASP A 240 -11.18 -12.24 22.85
C ASP A 240 -11.92 -11.20 22.01
N VAL A 241 -13.24 -11.36 21.92
CA VAL A 241 -14.11 -10.48 21.13
C VAL A 241 -14.34 -9.18 21.90
N ILE A 242 -13.87 -8.07 21.35
CA ILE A 242 -14.12 -6.73 21.89
C ILE A 242 -15.13 -5.97 21.02
N PRO A 243 -16.30 -5.64 21.57
CA PRO A 243 -17.20 -4.66 20.98
C PRO A 243 -16.55 -3.28 20.82
N ALA A 244 -16.87 -2.60 19.73
CA ALA A 244 -16.27 -1.30 19.42
C ALA A 244 -16.61 -0.21 20.45
N ASP A 245 -17.77 -0.30 21.10
CA ASP A 245 -18.16 0.60 22.21
C ASP A 245 -17.32 0.39 23.47
N ARG A 246 -16.68 -0.78 23.64
CA ARG A 246 -15.70 -1.05 24.70
C ARG A 246 -14.28 -0.69 24.28
N LEU A 247 -13.97 -0.76 22.99
CA LEU A 247 -12.68 -0.32 22.46
C LEU A 247 -12.55 1.21 22.42
N ALA A 248 -13.63 1.92 22.06
CA ALA A 248 -13.63 3.37 21.92
C ALA A 248 -13.17 4.11 23.19
N PRO A 249 -13.62 3.76 24.42
CA PRO A 249 -13.10 4.36 25.66
C PRO A 249 -11.59 4.18 25.86
N LEU A 250 -11.01 3.05 25.43
CA LEU A 250 -9.57 2.81 25.55
C LEU A 250 -8.75 3.76 24.67
N LEU A 251 -9.34 4.20 23.55
CA LEU A 251 -8.73 5.12 22.60
C LEU A 251 -9.13 6.59 22.86
N HIS A 252 -10.17 6.81 23.65
CA HIS A 252 -10.74 8.14 23.92
C HIS A 252 -9.77 9.04 24.67
N ASP A 253 -9.01 8.50 25.62
CA ASP A 253 -8.06 9.30 26.41
C ASP A 253 -6.81 9.67 25.60
N GLU A 254 -6.52 8.91 24.53
CA GLU A 254 -5.45 9.22 23.57
C GLU A 254 -5.91 10.14 22.44
N ARG A 255 -7.15 10.66 22.47
CA ARG A 255 -7.73 11.52 21.41
C ARG A 255 -6.92 12.79 21.15
N ASP A 256 -6.06 13.20 22.07
CA ASP A 256 -5.23 14.39 21.92
C ASP A 256 -4.08 14.15 20.94
N THR A 257 -3.60 12.92 20.77
CA THR A 257 -2.54 12.56 19.82
C THR A 257 -2.97 11.59 18.72
N LEU A 258 -3.84 10.62 19.02
CA LEU A 258 -4.30 9.62 18.06
C LEU A 258 -5.22 10.28 17.04
N ARG A 259 -4.83 10.23 15.76
CA ARG A 259 -5.58 10.86 14.66
C ARG A 259 -6.16 9.87 13.67
N LEU A 260 -5.60 8.67 13.58
CA LEU A 260 -5.98 7.67 12.59
C LEU A 260 -6.03 6.27 13.20
N ALA A 261 -7.10 5.53 12.93
CA ALA A 261 -7.11 4.07 13.04
C ALA A 261 -7.27 3.43 11.67
N VAL A 262 -6.45 2.41 11.37
CA VAL A 262 -6.53 1.58 10.17
C VAL A 262 -6.93 0.18 10.61
N LEU A 263 -8.09 -0.29 10.18
CA LEU A 263 -8.67 -1.58 10.54
C LEU A 263 -8.64 -2.50 9.33
N ASN A 264 -7.57 -3.29 9.19
CA ASN A 264 -7.47 -4.34 8.18
C ASN A 264 -7.95 -5.67 8.78
N ALA A 265 -9.27 -5.83 8.86
CA ALA A 265 -9.88 -7.02 9.42
C ALA A 265 -11.06 -7.49 8.57
N CYS A 266 -11.30 -8.80 8.60
CA CYS A 266 -12.37 -9.46 7.85
C CYS A 266 -13.45 -9.96 8.81
N SER A 267 -14.69 -10.07 8.30
CA SER A 267 -15.81 -10.72 8.99
C SER A 267 -15.48 -12.20 9.10
N GLY A 268 -14.92 -12.62 10.23
CA GLY A 268 -14.49 -14.00 10.46
C GLY A 268 -15.69 -14.93 10.61
N GLY A 269 -16.28 -15.36 9.49
CA GLY A 269 -17.24 -16.48 9.43
C GLY A 269 -18.60 -16.27 10.11
N MET A 270 -18.91 -15.09 10.63
CA MET A 270 -20.24 -14.79 11.19
C MET A 270 -21.18 -14.25 10.11
N THR A 271 -22.16 -15.06 9.76
CA THR A 271 -23.24 -14.80 8.79
C THR A 271 -24.24 -13.77 9.35
N ALA A 272 -23.92 -12.48 9.16
CA ALA A 272 -24.88 -11.38 9.20
C ALA A 272 -24.42 -10.29 8.21
N PRO A 273 -25.33 -9.56 7.56
CA PRO A 273 -25.04 -8.78 6.36
C PRO A 273 -24.03 -7.66 6.65
N ASP A 274 -22.84 -7.76 6.05
CA ASP A 274 -21.88 -6.71 5.62
C ASP A 274 -21.62 -5.44 6.46
N ASP A 275 -22.11 -5.31 7.70
CA ASP A 275 -22.09 -4.07 8.51
C ASP A 275 -21.07 -4.07 9.68
N ALA A 276 -20.27 -5.15 9.80
CA ALA A 276 -19.29 -5.38 10.86
C ALA A 276 -18.33 -4.21 11.11
N PHE A 277 -17.60 -3.80 10.08
CA PHE A 277 -16.54 -2.80 10.21
C PHE A 277 -17.04 -1.38 10.10
N SER A 278 -18.20 -1.17 9.48
CA SER A 278 -18.91 0.09 9.58
C SER A 278 -19.30 0.39 11.02
N GLY A 279 -19.84 -0.60 11.75
CA GLY A 279 -20.15 -0.48 13.16
C GLY A 279 -18.92 -0.06 13.98
N THR A 280 -17.78 -0.73 13.76
CA THR A 280 -16.54 -0.43 14.48
C THR A 280 -15.99 0.95 14.12
N ALA A 281 -15.90 1.28 12.83
CA ALA A 281 -15.37 2.56 12.38
C ALA A 281 -16.25 3.73 12.85
N GLN A 282 -17.57 3.61 12.76
CA GLN A 282 -18.49 4.62 13.26
C GLN A 282 -18.38 4.79 14.77
N ALA A 283 -18.28 3.70 15.53
CA ALA A 283 -18.12 3.74 16.98
C ALA A 283 -16.81 4.44 17.38
N LEU A 284 -15.70 4.13 16.70
CA LEU A 284 -14.41 4.78 16.95
C LEU A 284 -14.41 6.27 16.58
N VAL A 285 -15.06 6.66 15.48
CA VAL A 285 -15.19 8.09 15.11
C VAL A 285 -16.08 8.85 16.11
N ARG A 286 -17.18 8.24 16.56
CA ARG A 286 -18.03 8.76 17.65
C ARG A 286 -17.27 8.84 18.96
N GLY A 287 -16.39 7.88 19.22
CA GLY A 287 -15.47 7.83 20.37
C GLY A 287 -14.39 8.91 20.34
N GLY A 288 -14.24 9.66 19.26
CA GLY A 288 -13.35 10.81 19.17
C GLY A 288 -12.20 10.65 18.17
N ILE A 289 -12.03 9.48 17.56
CA ILE A 289 -10.97 9.29 16.55
C ILE A 289 -11.32 10.11 15.29
N PRO A 290 -10.44 10.99 14.80
CA PRO A 290 -10.75 11.88 13.68
C PRO A 290 -11.02 11.18 12.34
N ALA A 291 -10.30 10.10 12.08
CA ALA A 291 -10.43 9.29 10.88
C ALA A 291 -10.24 7.81 11.19
N VAL A 292 -11.08 6.98 10.59
CA VAL A 292 -10.94 5.53 10.63
C VAL A 292 -11.03 4.99 9.21
N LEU A 293 -9.99 4.30 8.78
CA LEU A 293 -9.98 3.57 7.54
C LEU A 293 -10.29 2.11 7.86
N ALA A 294 -11.38 1.59 7.30
CA ALA A 294 -11.87 0.25 7.60
C ALA A 294 -11.95 -0.58 6.32
N ALA A 295 -11.27 -1.72 6.34
CA ALA A 295 -11.39 -2.73 5.30
C ALA A 295 -12.77 -3.39 5.38
N GLN A 296 -13.49 -3.36 4.27
CA GLN A 296 -14.74 -4.10 4.05
C GLN A 296 -14.44 -5.55 3.65
N ALA A 297 -13.25 -5.77 3.09
CA ALA A 297 -12.65 -7.07 2.88
C ALA A 297 -11.15 -6.95 3.15
N ARG A 298 -10.56 -7.98 3.75
CA ARG A 298 -9.16 -7.97 4.17
C ARG A 298 -8.25 -7.77 2.96
N LEU A 299 -7.32 -6.84 3.12
CA LEU A 299 -6.21 -6.67 2.21
C LEU A 299 -5.09 -7.60 2.64
N GLU A 300 -4.55 -8.37 1.71
CA GLU A 300 -3.45 -9.29 1.97
C GLU A 300 -2.36 -9.14 0.89
N GLY A 301 -1.16 -9.61 1.21
CA GLY A 301 -0.05 -9.74 0.26
C GLY A 301 0.28 -8.45 -0.49
N ALA A 302 0.42 -8.53 -1.81
CA ALA A 302 0.85 -7.41 -2.64
C ALA A 302 -0.10 -6.19 -2.59
N VAL A 303 -1.40 -6.41 -2.31
CA VAL A 303 -2.38 -5.32 -2.20
C VAL A 303 -2.17 -4.57 -0.88
N ALA A 304 -2.03 -5.29 0.24
CA ALA A 304 -1.75 -4.68 1.55
C ALA A 304 -0.41 -3.93 1.57
N GLN A 305 0.63 -4.51 0.96
CA GLN A 305 1.95 -3.90 0.82
C GLN A 305 1.90 -2.61 -0.01
N THR A 306 1.22 -2.64 -1.17
CA THR A 306 1.02 -1.45 -2.01
C THR A 306 0.26 -0.38 -1.27
N PHE A 307 -0.83 -0.75 -0.59
CA PHE A 307 -1.59 0.18 0.23
C PHE A 307 -0.70 0.84 1.27
N ALA A 308 0.01 0.06 2.08
CA ALA A 308 0.85 0.57 3.16
C ALA A 308 1.90 1.56 2.66
N ARG A 309 2.67 1.18 1.63
CA ARG A 309 3.73 2.04 1.06
C ARG A 309 3.17 3.40 0.64
N GLU A 310 2.15 3.40 -0.20
CA GLU A 310 1.66 4.64 -0.83
C GLU A 310 0.86 5.50 0.16
N PHE A 311 0.00 4.86 0.96
CA PHE A 311 -0.84 5.56 1.92
C PHE A 311 -0.02 6.26 3.00
N TYR A 312 0.90 5.53 3.65
CA TYR A 312 1.71 6.09 4.72
C TYR A 312 2.78 7.06 4.21
N ALA A 313 3.30 6.87 2.99
CA ALA A 313 4.19 7.85 2.37
C ALA A 313 3.48 9.18 2.09
N ALA A 314 2.27 9.13 1.53
CA ALA A 314 1.47 10.34 1.31
C ALA A 314 1.10 11.03 2.62
N LEU A 315 0.71 10.26 3.64
CA LEU A 315 0.36 10.79 4.96
C LEU A 315 1.57 11.46 5.64
N ALA A 316 2.75 10.83 5.61
CA ALA A 316 4.00 11.39 6.13
C ALA A 316 4.46 12.63 5.35
N ALA A 317 4.05 12.78 4.09
CA ALA A 317 4.26 13.99 3.28
C ALA A 317 3.26 15.13 3.58
N GLY A 318 2.39 14.97 4.58
CA GLY A 318 1.41 15.99 4.98
C GLY A 318 0.19 16.06 4.06
N GLN A 319 -0.07 15.03 3.25
CA GLN A 319 -1.28 14.97 2.45
C GLN A 319 -2.51 14.70 3.33
N PRO A 320 -3.70 15.22 2.98
CA PRO A 320 -4.95 14.87 3.66
C PRO A 320 -5.20 13.36 3.51
N VAL A 321 -5.80 12.75 4.54
CA VAL A 321 -5.92 11.28 4.63
C VAL A 321 -6.73 10.67 3.48
N ASP A 322 -7.69 11.42 2.95
CA ASP A 322 -8.52 11.00 1.82
C ASP A 322 -7.76 11.08 0.47
N MET A 323 -6.87 12.06 0.32
CA MET A 323 -5.92 12.10 -0.81
C MET A 323 -4.91 10.94 -0.71
N ALA A 324 -4.35 10.70 0.47
CA ALA A 324 -3.45 9.57 0.71
C ALA A 324 -4.12 8.23 0.33
N LEU A 325 -5.40 8.07 0.68
CA LEU A 325 -6.18 6.90 0.25
C LEU A 325 -6.39 6.87 -1.27
N ALA A 326 -6.71 8.00 -1.91
CA ALA A 326 -6.86 8.05 -3.36
C ALA A 326 -5.57 7.67 -4.10
N GLU A 327 -4.40 8.10 -3.62
CA GLU A 327 -3.10 7.70 -4.18
C GLU A 327 -2.85 6.19 -4.03
N ALA A 328 -3.11 5.63 -2.84
CA ALA A 328 -2.99 4.19 -2.62
C ALA A 328 -3.94 3.38 -3.53
N ARG A 329 -5.18 3.84 -3.71
CA ARG A 329 -6.15 3.21 -4.62
C ARG A 329 -5.66 3.23 -6.07
N LYS A 330 -5.13 4.36 -6.54
CA LYS A 330 -4.54 4.48 -7.89
C LYS A 330 -3.38 3.51 -8.08
N ALA A 331 -2.50 3.38 -7.10
CA ALA A 331 -1.36 2.48 -7.20
C ALA A 331 -1.80 1.01 -7.25
N ILE A 332 -2.77 0.60 -6.42
CA ILE A 332 -3.36 -0.76 -6.48
C ILE A 332 -3.99 -1.00 -7.85
N TYR A 333 -4.78 -0.05 -8.37
CA TYR A 333 -5.42 -0.17 -9.68
C TYR A 333 -4.42 -0.22 -10.84
N ALA A 334 -3.37 0.61 -10.79
CA ALA A 334 -2.37 0.73 -11.85
C ALA A 334 -1.45 -0.50 -11.98
N ARG A 335 -1.22 -1.24 -10.88
CA ARG A 335 -0.49 -2.52 -10.93
C ARG A 335 -1.23 -3.59 -11.76
N GLY A 336 -2.52 -3.40 -12.01
CA GLY A 336 -3.35 -4.35 -12.75
C GLY A 336 -3.74 -5.57 -11.91
N GLY A 337 -4.74 -6.32 -12.36
CA GLY A 337 -5.11 -7.62 -11.79
C GLY A 337 -5.95 -7.59 -10.50
N SER A 338 -6.19 -6.41 -9.89
CA SER A 338 -7.04 -6.30 -8.70
C SER A 338 -7.92 -5.05 -8.70
N MET A 339 -9.19 -5.24 -8.30
CA MET A 339 -10.15 -4.18 -7.98
C MET A 339 -10.28 -3.98 -6.46
N ALA A 340 -9.44 -4.62 -5.64
CA ALA A 340 -9.46 -4.51 -4.18
C ALA A 340 -9.23 -3.10 -3.63
N TRP A 341 -8.83 -2.13 -4.48
CA TRP A 341 -8.68 -0.72 -4.11
C TRP A 341 -9.97 -0.13 -3.50
N GLY A 342 -11.14 -0.63 -3.89
CA GLY A 342 -12.42 -0.16 -3.35
C GLY A 342 -12.82 -0.82 -2.03
N ALA A 343 -12.06 -1.80 -1.53
CA ALA A 343 -12.37 -2.52 -0.30
C ALA A 343 -12.17 -1.67 0.96
N LEU A 344 -11.45 -0.55 0.89
CA LEU A 344 -11.22 0.33 2.04
C LEU A 344 -12.23 1.48 2.06
N ALA A 345 -13.00 1.61 3.14
CA ALA A 345 -13.84 2.78 3.39
C ALA A 345 -13.19 3.73 4.41
N LEU A 346 -13.19 5.02 4.08
CA LEU A 346 -12.73 6.07 4.99
C LEU A 346 -13.91 6.72 5.69
N TYR A 347 -13.97 6.55 7.01
CA TYR A 347 -14.88 7.24 7.91
C TYR A 347 -14.17 8.45 8.48
N LEU A 348 -14.80 9.62 8.35
CA LEU A 348 -14.16 10.89 8.64
C LEU A 348 -15.10 11.80 9.44
N ARG A 349 -14.55 12.48 10.45
CA ARG A 349 -15.20 13.66 11.07
C ARG A 349 -14.38 14.95 10.90
N ALA A 350 -13.08 14.85 10.64
CA ALA A 350 -12.24 16.01 10.33
C ALA A 350 -12.72 16.69 9.04
N ALA A 351 -13.00 17.99 9.09
CA ALA A 351 -13.71 18.69 8.00
C ALA A 351 -12.89 18.82 6.71
N ASP A 352 -11.56 18.93 6.83
CA ASP A 352 -10.63 19.11 5.71
C ASP A 352 -9.79 17.85 5.41
N ALA A 353 -10.03 16.75 6.16
CA ALA A 353 -9.26 15.51 6.14
C ALA A 353 -7.76 15.66 6.47
N ARG A 354 -7.33 16.80 7.00
CA ARG A 354 -5.95 16.99 7.45
C ARG A 354 -5.82 16.50 8.88
N LEU A 355 -5.10 15.40 9.05
CA LEU A 355 -4.90 14.78 10.35
C LEU A 355 -3.68 15.34 11.09
N PHE A 356 -2.63 15.67 10.33
CA PHE A 356 -1.36 16.13 10.84
C PHE A 356 -0.94 17.43 10.16
N ASP A 357 -0.33 18.31 10.93
CA ASP A 357 0.36 19.50 10.48
C ASP A 357 1.81 19.40 10.91
N PHE A 358 2.72 19.24 9.95
CA PHE A 358 4.13 19.06 10.24
C PHE A 358 4.87 20.38 10.53
N GLY A 359 4.15 21.51 10.51
CA GLY A 359 4.72 22.84 10.53
C GLY A 359 5.49 23.13 9.24
N ALA A 360 5.31 24.32 8.68
CA ALA A 360 6.32 24.82 7.77
C ALA A 360 7.59 25.02 8.62
N GLY A 361 8.61 24.16 8.43
CA GLY A 361 9.96 24.50 8.88
C GLY A 361 10.24 25.93 8.44
N SER A 362 10.82 26.73 9.35
CA SER A 362 11.18 28.13 9.17
C SER A 362 11.80 28.41 7.79
N ALA A 363 10.96 28.71 6.81
CA ALA A 363 11.33 29.38 5.56
C ALA A 363 11.03 30.87 5.76
N THR A 364 11.69 31.46 6.75
CA THR A 364 11.80 32.92 6.92
C THR A 364 13.24 33.21 7.31
N GLY A 365 13.93 33.84 6.38
CA GLY A 365 15.32 34.22 6.45
C GLY A 365 15.68 34.93 5.16
N ASN A 366 14.96 36.01 4.85
CA ASN A 366 15.50 37.06 3.97
C ASN A 366 16.67 37.68 4.72
N GLU A 367 17.87 37.16 4.51
CA GLU A 367 19.11 37.90 4.69
C GLU A 367 19.97 37.63 3.44
N GLU A 368 19.83 38.53 2.48
CA GLU A 368 20.89 38.82 1.52
C GLU A 368 22.10 39.35 2.32
N GLU A 369 22.92 38.46 2.87
CA GLU A 369 24.27 38.81 3.29
C GLU A 369 25.29 38.26 2.30
N ASN A 370 25.79 39.22 1.51
CA ASN A 370 26.99 39.18 0.71
C ASN A 370 28.18 38.68 1.54
N MET A 371 28.51 37.39 1.42
CA MET A 371 29.78 36.83 1.89
C MET A 371 30.54 36.15 0.75
N SER A 372 31.68 36.75 0.47
CA SER A 372 32.79 36.28 -0.36
C SER A 372 33.11 34.79 -0.14
N LYS A 373 33.41 34.09 -1.23
CA LYS A 373 34.00 32.73 -1.26
C LYS A 373 35.05 32.57 -0.15
N PRO A 374 34.94 31.61 0.77
CA PRO A 374 36.09 31.15 1.52
C PRO A 374 36.84 30.10 0.71
N ASP A 375 38.15 30.30 0.69
CA ASP A 375 39.16 29.42 0.14
C ASP A 375 39.20 28.07 0.86
N GLN A 376 39.70 27.10 0.11
CA GLN A 376 40.10 25.73 0.47
C GLN A 376 40.45 25.51 1.95
N ALA A 377 39.80 24.53 2.59
CA ALA A 377 40.14 24.08 3.94
C ALA A 377 41.21 22.96 3.89
N ASP A 378 42.42 23.25 4.35
CA ASP A 378 43.47 22.24 4.57
C ASP A 378 43.37 21.69 5.99
N THR A 379 43.21 20.38 6.12
CA THR A 379 43.03 19.69 7.41
C THR A 379 44.33 19.09 7.97
N GLY A 380 45.48 19.32 7.31
CA GLY A 380 46.80 19.04 7.89
C GLY A 380 47.11 17.57 8.21
N GLY A 381 46.29 16.63 7.74
CA GLY A 381 46.45 15.19 7.99
C GLY A 381 45.24 14.59 8.70
N GLY A 382 44.23 14.22 7.91
CA GLY A 382 43.06 13.45 8.35
C GLY A 382 41.84 14.31 8.71
N ALA A 383 40.72 14.08 8.01
CA ALA A 383 39.43 14.67 8.31
C ALA A 383 38.42 13.56 8.64
N PHE A 384 37.71 13.69 9.76
CA PHE A 384 36.60 12.81 10.12
C PHE A 384 35.28 13.59 10.07
N VAL A 385 34.31 13.10 9.30
CA VAL A 385 33.00 13.74 9.14
C VAL A 385 31.91 12.75 9.57
N GLY A 386 31.22 13.06 10.66
CA GLY A 386 30.21 12.21 11.29
C GLY A 386 28.80 12.35 10.71
N GLY A 387 28.67 12.51 9.38
CA GLY A 387 27.38 12.70 8.70
C GLY A 387 27.50 12.73 7.18
N ASN A 388 26.35 12.83 6.48
CA ASN A 388 26.30 12.90 5.02
C ASN A 388 26.95 14.20 4.52
N VAL A 389 27.82 14.08 3.52
CA VAL A 389 28.46 15.21 2.84
C VAL A 389 27.91 15.31 1.43
N ASP A 390 27.28 16.44 1.10
CA ASP A 390 26.87 16.79 -0.26
C ASP A 390 27.85 17.84 -0.79
N THR A 391 28.57 17.52 -1.86
CA THR A 391 29.60 18.38 -2.44
C THR A 391 29.14 19.18 -3.66
N GLY A 392 27.84 19.20 -3.93
CA GLY A 392 27.26 20.04 -4.98
C GLY A 392 27.80 19.77 -6.39
N GLY A 393 28.33 18.56 -6.64
CA GLY A 393 28.81 18.13 -7.96
C GLY A 393 30.22 18.56 -8.36
N GLY A 394 31.06 19.01 -7.42
CA GLY A 394 32.47 19.34 -7.67
C GLY A 394 33.40 18.11 -7.82
N LYS A 395 34.58 18.30 -8.41
CA LYS A 395 35.60 17.25 -8.61
C LYS A 395 36.42 17.03 -7.33
N PHE A 396 36.48 15.80 -6.82
CA PHE A 396 37.43 15.39 -5.78
C PHE A 396 38.78 15.01 -6.41
N VAL A 397 39.88 15.49 -5.83
CA VAL A 397 41.24 15.05 -6.19
C VAL A 397 41.96 14.68 -4.90
N GLY A 398 42.02 13.38 -4.62
CA GLY A 398 42.92 12.79 -3.62
C GLY A 398 44.34 12.73 -4.19
N ARG A 399 45.35 12.74 -3.31
CA ARG A 399 46.73 13.06 -3.71
C ARG A 399 47.47 11.98 -4.52
N ASP A 400 46.88 10.84 -4.85
CA ASP A 400 47.51 9.85 -5.72
C ASP A 400 46.48 9.17 -6.67
N GLU A 401 46.74 9.37 -7.97
CA GLU A 401 46.25 8.74 -9.22
C GLU A 401 44.74 8.63 -9.58
N ILE A 402 44.47 8.94 -10.87
CA ILE A 402 43.18 8.94 -11.58
C ILE A 402 43.12 7.72 -12.52
N ILE A 403 42.00 7.00 -12.61
CA ILE A 403 41.54 6.40 -13.90
C ILE A 403 40.04 6.68 -14.13
N SER A 404 39.67 6.80 -15.40
CA SER A 404 38.68 7.68 -16.00
C SER A 404 37.21 7.24 -16.07
N ILE A 405 36.35 8.27 -16.15
CA ILE A 405 35.01 8.40 -16.75
C ILE A 405 34.55 7.32 -17.76
N GLY A 406 33.38 6.73 -17.47
CA GLY A 406 32.49 5.99 -18.38
C GLY A 406 31.16 5.73 -17.67
N ARG A 407 30.03 5.86 -18.38
CA ARG A 407 28.65 5.95 -17.85
C ARG A 407 28.34 5.08 -16.61
N GLY A 408 27.95 5.77 -15.52
CA GLY A 408 27.03 5.28 -14.50
C GLY A 408 27.51 4.11 -13.64
N GLY A 409 28.47 4.35 -12.74
CA GLY A 409 28.80 3.44 -11.65
C GLY A 409 29.67 4.12 -10.60
N VAL A 410 29.42 3.83 -9.32
CA VAL A 410 30.31 4.20 -8.21
C VAL A 410 31.27 3.02 -7.99
N TYR A 411 32.57 3.27 -8.06
CA TYR A 411 33.60 2.28 -7.75
C TYR A 411 34.35 2.69 -6.49
N ALA A 412 34.40 1.80 -5.50
CA ALA A 412 35.21 1.93 -4.31
C ALA A 412 36.34 0.87 -4.35
N GLY A 413 37.60 1.32 -4.34
CA GLY A 413 38.75 0.44 -4.25
C GLY A 413 39.23 0.33 -2.80
N GLY A 414 39.08 -0.85 -2.18
CA GLY A 414 39.52 -1.15 -0.81
C GLY A 414 38.48 -1.90 0.01
N ASP A 415 38.82 -2.23 1.27
CA ASP A 415 37.91 -2.92 2.20
C ASP A 415 36.84 -1.97 2.75
N ILE A 416 35.57 -2.35 2.61
CA ILE A 416 34.44 -1.66 3.25
C ILE A 416 34.05 -2.46 4.50
N SER A 417 34.14 -1.87 5.69
CA SER A 417 33.76 -2.52 6.93
C SER A 417 32.74 -1.68 7.73
N GLY A 418 31.72 -2.36 8.26
CA GLY A 418 30.59 -1.79 8.99
C GLY A 418 29.57 -2.89 9.30
N SER A 419 28.68 -2.69 10.27
CA SER A 419 27.75 -3.74 10.73
C SER A 419 26.58 -4.02 9.76
N THR A 420 26.33 -3.14 8.78
CA THR A 420 25.31 -3.34 7.75
C THR A 420 25.66 -2.55 6.50
N ILE A 421 25.78 -3.23 5.36
CA ILE A 421 25.97 -2.66 4.02
C ILE A 421 24.78 -3.11 3.18
N VAL A 422 24.02 -2.18 2.61
CA VAL A 422 22.84 -2.48 1.78
C VAL A 422 23.05 -1.90 0.39
N THR A 423 23.02 -2.76 -0.62
CA THR A 423 23.10 -2.41 -2.05
C THR A 423 21.76 -2.75 -2.71
N GLY A 424 21.24 -1.90 -3.60
CA GLY A 424 19.98 -2.14 -4.34
C GLY A 424 20.11 -3.18 -5.46
N ASP A 425 19.01 -3.39 -6.20
CA ASP A 425 18.95 -4.32 -7.33
C ASP A 425 19.67 -3.73 -8.57
N ASP A 426 20.30 -4.59 -9.37
CA ASP A 426 21.26 -4.28 -10.45
C ASP A 426 22.68 -3.85 -10.01
N ASN A 427 23.08 -4.10 -8.77
CA ASN A 427 24.49 -3.99 -8.36
C ASN A 427 25.26 -5.27 -8.72
N VAL A 428 26.35 -5.14 -9.47
CA VAL A 428 27.32 -6.24 -9.64
C VAL A 428 28.24 -6.25 -8.42
N VAL A 429 27.89 -7.02 -7.39
CA VAL A 429 28.84 -7.39 -6.34
C VAL A 429 29.75 -8.47 -6.91
N GLY A 430 30.83 -8.04 -7.56
CA GLY A 430 31.95 -8.93 -7.80
C GLY A 430 32.65 -9.18 -6.47
N SER A 431 32.50 -10.35 -5.87
CA SER A 431 33.57 -10.84 -5.01
C SER A 431 34.86 -10.84 -5.84
N PRO A 432 36.04 -10.50 -5.29
CA PRO A 432 37.25 -11.05 -5.86
C PRO A 432 37.02 -12.56 -5.86
N ALA A 433 37.08 -13.12 -7.07
CA ALA A 433 36.66 -14.46 -7.35
C ALA A 433 37.27 -15.44 -6.33
N ALA A 434 36.45 -16.35 -5.80
CA ALA A 434 36.89 -17.72 -5.94
C ALA A 434 36.81 -17.96 -7.46
N ASP A 435 37.96 -18.02 -8.12
CA ASP A 435 38.05 -18.17 -9.58
C ASP A 435 37.12 -19.30 -10.01
N ALA A 436 35.94 -18.94 -10.54
CA ALA A 436 35.07 -19.91 -11.15
C ALA A 436 35.89 -20.59 -12.25
N SER A 437 35.91 -21.91 -12.23
CA SER A 437 36.76 -22.72 -13.08
C SER A 437 35.92 -23.40 -14.16
N LEU A 438 36.59 -23.91 -15.19
CA LEU A 438 35.91 -24.72 -16.21
C LEU A 438 35.32 -26.00 -15.59
N ALA A 439 35.89 -26.47 -14.46
CA ALA A 439 35.36 -27.59 -13.70
C ALA A 439 34.00 -27.25 -13.07
N ASP A 440 33.84 -26.04 -12.52
CA ASP A 440 32.55 -25.60 -11.94
C ASP A 440 31.44 -25.53 -12.98
N LEU A 441 31.78 -25.06 -14.21
CA LEU A 441 30.83 -25.09 -15.32
C LEU A 441 30.47 -26.52 -15.72
N THR A 442 31.46 -27.42 -15.74
CA THR A 442 31.25 -28.83 -16.10
C THR A 442 30.37 -29.54 -15.06
N ASP A 443 30.59 -29.29 -13.77
CA ASP A 443 29.79 -29.87 -12.68
C ASP A 443 28.34 -29.37 -12.70
N LEU A 444 28.11 -28.11 -13.09
CA LEU A 444 26.76 -27.57 -13.27
C LEU A 444 26.04 -28.22 -14.45
N LEU A 445 26.71 -28.41 -15.58
CA LEU A 445 26.12 -29.09 -16.74
C LEU A 445 25.75 -30.54 -16.40
N ALA A 446 26.60 -31.25 -15.66
CA ALA A 446 26.31 -32.61 -15.18
C ALA A 446 25.09 -32.66 -14.26
N GLN A 447 24.91 -31.67 -13.37
CA GLN A 447 23.73 -31.57 -12.51
C GLN A 447 22.44 -31.29 -13.31
N ILE A 448 22.51 -30.39 -14.30
CA ILE A 448 21.39 -30.12 -15.20
C ILE A 448 20.99 -31.40 -15.94
N ARG A 449 21.97 -32.14 -16.49
CA ARG A 449 21.76 -33.40 -17.19
C ARG A 449 21.13 -34.48 -16.30
N ALA A 450 21.57 -34.60 -15.05
CA ALA A 450 21.04 -35.59 -14.11
C ALA A 450 19.57 -35.35 -13.75
N LEU A 451 19.14 -34.08 -13.71
CA LEU A 451 17.78 -33.70 -13.34
C LEU A 451 16.83 -33.60 -14.54
N LEU A 452 17.35 -33.57 -15.77
CA LEU A 452 16.56 -33.40 -16.98
C LEU A 452 15.49 -34.50 -17.22
N PRO A 453 15.75 -35.81 -16.97
CA PRO A 453 14.73 -36.85 -17.15
C PRO A 453 13.52 -36.69 -16.22
N ASP A 454 13.73 -36.13 -15.03
CA ASP A 454 12.69 -35.92 -14.02
C ASP A 454 11.99 -34.56 -14.17
N ALA A 455 12.38 -33.75 -15.18
CA ALA A 455 11.92 -32.37 -15.37
C ALA A 455 10.42 -32.26 -15.72
N GLY A 456 9.79 -33.36 -16.16
CA GLY A 456 8.39 -33.38 -16.58
C GLY A 456 8.12 -32.67 -17.91
N LEU A 457 9.15 -32.54 -18.77
CA LEU A 457 9.02 -32.01 -20.13
C LEU A 457 8.35 -33.05 -21.05
N ASP A 458 7.59 -32.59 -22.04
CA ASP A 458 7.13 -33.44 -23.13
C ASP A 458 8.31 -33.97 -23.98
N GLU A 459 8.07 -35.02 -24.76
CA GLU A 459 9.12 -35.75 -25.49
C GLU A 459 9.89 -34.85 -26.47
N ASP A 460 9.21 -33.92 -27.15
CA ASP A 460 9.82 -32.99 -28.11
C ASP A 460 10.67 -31.92 -27.40
N SER A 461 10.14 -31.32 -26.32
CA SER A 461 10.86 -30.33 -25.51
C SER A 461 12.08 -30.95 -24.82
N ASN A 462 11.97 -32.18 -24.31
CA ASN A 462 13.07 -32.89 -23.69
C ASN A 462 14.18 -33.21 -24.71
N ALA A 463 13.80 -33.65 -25.92
CA ALA A 463 14.76 -33.89 -27.00
C ALA A 463 15.48 -32.58 -27.42
N ALA A 464 14.77 -31.46 -27.49
CA ALA A 464 15.35 -30.16 -27.82
C ALA A 464 16.34 -29.67 -26.76
N VAL A 465 15.97 -29.70 -25.47
CA VAL A 465 16.86 -29.31 -24.36
C VAL A 465 18.08 -30.23 -24.28
N THR A 466 17.88 -31.54 -24.47
CA THR A 466 18.97 -32.53 -24.52
C THR A 466 19.97 -32.21 -25.64
N GLY A 467 19.48 -31.86 -26.84
CA GLY A 467 20.34 -31.51 -27.98
C GLY A 467 21.14 -30.21 -27.75
N GLU A 468 20.52 -29.18 -27.18
CA GLU A 468 21.23 -27.95 -26.84
C GLU A 468 22.27 -28.17 -25.74
N LEU A 469 21.96 -29.00 -24.74
CA LEU A 469 22.90 -29.36 -23.67
C LEU A 469 24.10 -30.15 -24.20
N ASP A 470 23.89 -31.10 -25.11
CA ASP A 470 24.97 -31.83 -25.81
C ASP A 470 25.93 -30.87 -26.53
N ASP A 471 25.38 -29.85 -27.20
CA ASP A 471 26.17 -28.88 -27.92
C ASP A 471 26.96 -27.96 -26.99
N VAL A 472 26.39 -27.58 -25.84
CA VAL A 472 27.09 -26.83 -24.80
C VAL A 472 28.25 -27.65 -24.25
N GLU A 473 28.03 -28.90 -23.87
CA GLU A 473 29.06 -29.81 -23.34
C GLU A 473 30.19 -30.02 -24.36
N LYS A 474 29.85 -30.24 -25.64
CA LYS A 474 30.85 -30.34 -26.73
C LYS A 474 31.63 -29.06 -26.92
N GLN A 475 31.02 -27.89 -26.75
CA GLN A 475 31.69 -26.60 -26.92
C GLN A 475 32.62 -26.29 -25.74
N VAL A 476 32.21 -26.65 -24.52
CA VAL A 476 33.00 -26.52 -23.29
C VAL A 476 34.19 -27.47 -23.28
N ALA A 477 34.08 -28.66 -23.90
CA ALA A 477 35.15 -29.64 -24.00
C ALA A 477 36.24 -29.32 -25.06
N ARG A 478 36.12 -28.22 -25.82
CA ARG A 478 37.12 -27.82 -26.82
C ARG A 478 38.32 -27.15 -26.14
N ASP A 479 39.50 -27.25 -26.76
CA ASP A 479 40.71 -26.52 -26.33
C ASP A 479 40.50 -25.00 -26.21
N LYS A 480 39.58 -24.46 -27.01
CA LYS A 480 39.13 -23.06 -26.96
C LYS A 480 37.61 -23.00 -27.11
N PRO A 481 36.86 -23.05 -25.99
CA PRO A 481 35.42 -22.90 -26.02
C PRO A 481 35.02 -21.54 -26.58
N ASN A 482 33.86 -21.48 -27.24
CA ASN A 482 33.33 -20.22 -27.78
C ASN A 482 32.22 -19.76 -26.84
N GLN A 483 32.50 -18.73 -26.06
CA GLN A 483 31.60 -18.18 -25.06
C GLN A 483 30.24 -17.80 -25.67
N ALA A 484 30.23 -17.12 -26.82
CA ALA A 484 29.00 -16.65 -27.44
C ALA A 484 28.07 -17.81 -27.81
N ILE A 485 28.63 -18.93 -28.28
CA ILE A 485 27.86 -20.15 -28.60
C ILE A 485 27.31 -20.79 -27.32
N VAL A 486 28.14 -20.93 -26.28
CA VAL A 486 27.73 -21.54 -25.00
C VAL A 486 26.61 -20.72 -24.34
N VAL A 487 26.79 -19.40 -24.26
CA VAL A 487 25.79 -18.50 -23.67
C VAL A 487 24.50 -18.49 -24.47
N ALA A 488 24.56 -18.46 -25.81
CA ALA A 488 23.37 -18.49 -26.64
C ALA A 488 22.54 -19.76 -26.40
N LYS A 489 23.19 -20.93 -26.38
CA LYS A 489 22.51 -22.22 -26.19
C LYS A 489 21.94 -22.38 -24.77
N LEU A 490 22.67 -21.95 -23.75
CA LEU A 490 22.17 -21.96 -22.37
C LEU A 490 20.95 -21.02 -22.19
N LYS A 491 20.89 -19.90 -22.90
CA LYS A 491 19.69 -19.03 -22.93
C LYS A 491 18.50 -19.74 -23.57
N THR A 492 18.73 -20.43 -24.69
CA THR A 492 17.68 -21.25 -25.32
C THR A 492 17.13 -22.29 -24.35
N ILE A 493 18.00 -22.97 -23.60
CA ILE A 493 17.58 -23.92 -22.55
C ILE A 493 16.75 -23.19 -21.48
N ALA A 494 17.18 -22.03 -20.99
CA ALA A 494 16.43 -21.25 -20.00
C ALA A 494 15.03 -20.85 -20.49
N GLU A 495 14.90 -20.47 -21.77
CA GLU A 495 13.62 -20.15 -22.40
C GLU A 495 12.67 -21.36 -22.46
N PHE A 496 13.18 -22.54 -22.82
CA PHE A 496 12.40 -23.78 -22.78
C PHE A 496 11.91 -24.11 -21.36
N MET A 497 12.77 -23.94 -20.36
CA MET A 497 12.42 -24.18 -18.95
C MET A 497 11.34 -23.20 -18.46
N ALA A 498 11.41 -21.93 -18.88
CA ALA A 498 10.42 -20.92 -18.55
C ALA A 498 9.05 -21.21 -19.20
N ALA A 499 9.05 -21.68 -20.45
CA ALA A 499 7.83 -22.07 -21.16
C ALA A 499 7.15 -23.32 -20.55
N ALA A 500 7.94 -24.26 -20.02
CA ALA A 500 7.44 -25.48 -19.36
C ALA A 500 6.97 -25.27 -17.91
N GLY A 501 7.20 -24.09 -17.32
CA GLY A 501 6.96 -23.76 -15.91
C GLY A 501 5.51 -23.81 -15.42
N GLY A 502 4.56 -24.21 -16.27
CA GLY A 502 3.15 -24.41 -15.91
C GLY A 502 2.76 -25.84 -15.48
N LEU A 503 3.61 -26.85 -15.67
CA LEU A 503 3.15 -28.26 -15.63
C LEU A 503 3.93 -29.25 -14.74
N ALA A 504 5.10 -28.95 -14.17
CA ALA A 504 5.77 -29.89 -13.26
C ALA A 504 6.72 -29.22 -12.23
N ALA A 505 6.67 -29.71 -10.98
CA ALA A 505 7.48 -29.23 -9.85
C ALA A 505 9.01 -29.40 -10.01
N ALA A 506 9.47 -30.14 -11.01
CA ALA A 506 10.90 -30.35 -11.28
C ALA A 506 11.52 -29.27 -12.18
N ALA A 507 10.74 -28.62 -13.06
CA ALA A 507 11.22 -27.51 -13.89
C ALA A 507 11.73 -26.32 -13.04
N GLY A 508 11.11 -26.08 -11.88
CA GLY A 508 11.53 -25.07 -10.91
C GLY A 508 12.89 -25.34 -10.23
N LYS A 509 13.38 -26.59 -10.23
CA LYS A 509 14.71 -26.94 -9.70
C LYS A 509 15.83 -26.78 -10.72
N LEU A 510 15.49 -26.90 -12.01
CA LEU A 510 16.43 -26.80 -13.13
C LEU A 510 16.70 -25.34 -13.52
N ALA A 511 15.69 -24.47 -13.51
CA ALA A 511 15.83 -23.05 -13.81
C ALA A 511 16.99 -22.34 -13.07
N PRO A 512 17.14 -22.47 -11.73
CA PRO A 512 18.25 -21.83 -11.01
C PRO A 512 19.63 -22.43 -11.38
N LEU A 513 19.70 -23.70 -11.78
CA LEU A 513 20.96 -24.33 -12.22
C LEU A 513 21.39 -23.81 -13.60
N VAL A 514 20.44 -23.62 -14.52
CA VAL A 514 20.70 -23.07 -15.86
C VAL A 514 21.15 -21.61 -15.78
N GLU A 515 20.51 -20.80 -14.94
CA GLU A 515 20.93 -19.41 -14.69
C GLU A 515 22.34 -19.34 -14.08
N LYS A 516 22.64 -20.23 -13.14
CA LYS A 516 23.99 -20.33 -12.57
C LYS A 516 25.03 -20.75 -13.61
N ALA A 517 24.69 -21.68 -14.51
CA ALA A 517 25.57 -22.08 -15.61
C ALA A 517 25.81 -20.92 -16.60
N LEU A 518 24.80 -20.10 -16.89
CA LEU A 518 24.93 -18.88 -17.70
C LEU A 518 25.93 -17.89 -17.10
N GLN A 519 25.81 -17.65 -15.78
CA GLN A 519 26.70 -16.76 -15.06
C GLN A 519 28.15 -17.26 -15.08
N VAL A 520 28.38 -18.56 -14.78
CA VAL A 520 29.72 -19.16 -14.77
C VAL A 520 30.32 -19.19 -16.17
N ALA A 521 29.55 -19.53 -17.21
CA ALA A 521 30.03 -19.48 -18.60
C ALA A 521 30.47 -18.06 -19.01
N GLY A 522 29.78 -17.03 -18.52
CA GLY A 522 30.13 -15.62 -18.69
C GLY A 522 31.49 -15.23 -18.07
N GLN A 523 31.88 -15.91 -16.99
CA GLN A 523 33.09 -15.60 -16.23
C GLN A 523 34.32 -16.38 -16.72
N VAL A 524 34.13 -17.66 -17.05
CA VAL A 524 35.23 -18.62 -17.29
C VAL A 524 35.63 -18.71 -18.76
N LEU A 525 34.68 -18.57 -19.69
CA LEU A 525 34.95 -18.62 -21.12
C LEU A 525 35.17 -17.19 -21.60
N ARG A 526 36.41 -16.74 -21.81
CA ARG A 526 36.72 -15.40 -22.37
C ARG A 526 37.29 -15.48 -23.77
#